data_AF-A0A8E4GF05-F1
#
_entry.id   AF-A0A8E4GF05-F1
#
_cell.length_a   1.000
_cell.length_b   1.000
_cell.length_c   1.000
_cell.angle_alpha   90.00
_cell.angle_beta   90.00
_cell.angle_gamma   90.00
#
_symmetry.space_group_name_H-M   'P 1'
#
loop_
_entity.id
_entity.type
_entity.pdbx_description
1 polymer ?
#
loop_
_entity_poly.entity_id
_entity_poly.type
_entity_poly.pdbx_seq_one_letter_code
_entity_poly.pdbx_strand_id
1 'polypeptide(L)'
;MKYSWVTAALLSLLPLHVSAEDQPPARTFLQEVNGSFVSCPRLLGEEELNKRLYGRAAPSNAGAIGDCANDGRARLRAAYDAYVASNPGAEAKSSAKNLYAASLAYGDAIIKATSRRDLDNGIAQAELSKAKSIFIIDSGL
;
A
#
# COMPACT_ATOMS: atom_id res chain seq x y z
N MET A 1 -25.93 26.57 -59.34
CA MET A 1 -24.53 26.34 -58.94
C MET A 1 -24.47 26.38 -57.42
N LYS A 2 -23.96 25.30 -56.80
CA LYS A 2 -24.02 25.02 -55.36
C LYS A 2 -22.80 25.60 -54.64
N TYR A 3 -23.04 26.43 -53.63
CA TYR A 3 -22.13 26.82 -52.53
C TYR A 3 -23.04 26.83 -51.28
N SER A 4 -22.68 26.47 -50.05
CA SER A 4 -21.38 26.42 -49.39
C SER A 4 -21.52 25.53 -48.12
N TRP A 5 -20.55 24.63 -47.95
CA TRP A 5 -19.94 24.08 -46.74
C TRP A 5 -20.62 24.28 -45.38
N VAL A 6 -21.07 23.17 -44.80
CA VAL A 6 -21.40 22.99 -43.39
C VAL A 6 -20.09 22.90 -42.60
N THR A 7 -19.75 23.93 -41.83
CA THR A 7 -18.75 23.85 -40.76
C THR A 7 -19.46 24.13 -39.44
N ALA A 8 -20.14 23.13 -38.90
CA ALA A 8 -20.60 23.14 -37.52
C ALA A 8 -19.45 22.68 -36.63
N ALA A 9 -19.09 23.57 -35.71
CA ALA A 9 -17.98 23.49 -34.79
C ALA A 9 -17.77 22.09 -34.18
N LEU A 10 -16.55 21.57 -34.31
CA LEU A 10 -16.02 20.56 -33.41
C LEU A 10 -16.21 21.07 -31.98
N LEU A 11 -17.12 20.43 -31.24
CA LEU A 11 -17.11 20.48 -29.78
C LEU A 11 -15.75 19.94 -29.33
N SER A 12 -14.94 20.85 -28.81
CA SER A 12 -13.72 20.57 -28.06
C SER A 12 -14.05 19.60 -26.93
N LEU A 13 -13.82 18.31 -27.17
CA LEU A 13 -13.62 17.32 -26.12
C LEU A 13 -12.31 17.69 -25.41
N LEU A 14 -12.39 18.69 -24.53
CA LEU A 14 -11.38 18.91 -23.51
C LEU A 14 -11.37 17.64 -22.66
N PRO A 15 -10.27 16.88 -22.61
CA PRO A 15 -10.12 15.93 -21.53
C PRO A 15 -10.21 16.76 -20.25
N LEU A 16 -11.20 16.43 -19.41
CA LEU A 16 -11.19 16.72 -18.00
C LEU A 16 -9.83 16.23 -17.48
N HIS A 17 -8.85 17.13 -17.48
CA HIS A 17 -7.71 17.02 -16.59
C HIS A 17 -8.34 17.20 -15.22
N VAL A 18 -8.83 16.09 -14.66
CA VAL A 18 -8.86 15.90 -13.23
C VAL A 18 -7.45 16.29 -12.81
N SER A 19 -7.30 17.50 -12.28
CA SER A 19 -6.12 17.85 -11.51
C SER A 19 -5.95 16.70 -10.55
N ALA A 20 -4.90 15.90 -10.75
CA ALA A 20 -4.37 15.08 -9.70
C ALA A 20 -4.04 16.07 -8.60
N GLU A 21 -4.99 16.24 -7.67
CA GLU A 21 -4.83 17.07 -6.49
C GLU A 21 -3.53 16.57 -5.87
N ASP A 22 -2.50 17.42 -5.87
CA ASP A 22 -1.13 17.07 -5.50
C ASP A 22 -1.19 16.52 -4.09
N GLN A 23 -1.28 15.19 -3.99
CA GLN A 23 -1.70 14.57 -2.76
C GLN A 23 -0.54 14.73 -1.79
N PRO A 24 -0.73 15.38 -0.63
CA PRO A 24 0.38 15.76 0.22
C PRO A 24 1.21 14.52 0.57
N PRO A 25 2.56 14.59 0.53
CA PRO A 25 3.44 13.43 0.70
C PRO A 25 3.10 12.56 1.93
N ALA A 26 2.60 13.18 3.01
CA ALA A 26 2.12 12.48 4.21
C ALA A 26 0.94 11.53 3.92
N ARG A 27 -0.06 11.99 3.15
CA ARG A 27 -1.22 11.16 2.75
C ARG A 27 -0.79 10.04 1.83
N THR A 28 0.11 10.30 0.89
CA THR A 28 0.64 9.29 -0.02
C THR A 28 1.41 8.20 0.73
N PHE A 29 2.26 8.58 1.69
CA PHE A 29 2.93 7.62 2.55
C PHE A 29 1.95 6.80 3.38
N LEU A 30 0.93 7.43 3.98
CA LEU A 30 -0.09 6.73 4.76
C LEU A 30 -0.94 5.77 3.89
N GLN A 31 -1.27 6.16 2.66
CA GLN A 31 -1.98 5.29 1.72
C GLN A 31 -1.14 4.06 1.37
N GLU A 32 0.14 4.25 1.10
CA GLU A 32 1.05 3.13 0.82
C GLU A 32 1.24 2.23 2.05
N VAL A 33 1.30 2.77 3.27
CA VAL A 33 1.28 1.96 4.50
C VAL A 33 0.05 1.07 4.59
N ASN A 34 -1.13 1.59 4.25
CA ASN A 34 -2.38 0.81 4.28
C ASN A 34 -2.49 -0.17 3.10
N GLY A 35 -1.87 0.14 1.96
CA GLY A 35 -2.04 -0.61 0.70
C GLY A 35 -0.92 -1.58 0.34
N SER A 36 0.30 -1.37 0.84
CA SER A 36 1.50 -2.11 0.40
C SER A 36 1.41 -3.61 0.66
N PHE A 37 0.70 -4.02 1.72
CA PHE A 37 0.62 -5.41 2.14
C PHE A 37 -0.80 -5.99 2.16
N VAL A 38 -1.81 -5.23 1.71
CA VAL A 38 -3.23 -5.60 1.89
C VAL A 38 -3.61 -6.90 1.16
N SER A 39 -2.93 -7.21 0.06
CA SER A 39 -3.18 -8.40 -0.76
C SER A 39 -2.48 -9.65 -0.24
N CYS A 40 -1.39 -9.54 0.52
CA CYS A 40 -0.59 -10.70 0.92
C CYS A 40 -1.32 -11.65 1.88
N PRO A 41 -2.12 -11.18 2.87
CA PRO A 41 -2.92 -12.05 3.73
C PRO A 41 -3.96 -12.90 2.99
N ARG A 42 -4.36 -12.53 1.76
CA ARG A 42 -5.24 -13.36 0.92
C ARG A 42 -4.53 -14.65 0.50
N LEU A 43 -3.25 -14.56 0.12
CA LEU A 43 -2.44 -15.70 -0.31
C LEU A 43 -2.24 -16.72 0.81
N LEU A 44 -2.12 -16.25 2.06
CA LEU A 44 -2.09 -17.09 3.26
C LEU A 44 -3.42 -17.83 3.47
N GLY A 45 -4.55 -17.16 3.28
CA GLY A 45 -5.87 -17.78 3.36
C GLY A 45 -6.09 -18.85 2.28
N GLU A 46 -5.61 -18.60 1.07
CA GLU A 46 -5.62 -19.57 -0.03
C GLU A 46 -4.72 -20.78 0.26
N GLU A 47 -3.53 -20.56 0.83
CA GLU A 47 -2.63 -21.65 1.22
C GLU A 47 -3.24 -22.52 2.33
N GLU A 48 -3.87 -21.89 3.33
CA GLU A 48 -4.58 -22.60 4.40
C GLU A 48 -5.74 -23.43 3.84
N LEU A 49 -6.55 -22.85 2.94
CA LEU A 49 -7.63 -23.54 2.27
C LEU A 49 -7.12 -24.72 1.43
N ASN A 50 -6.05 -24.52 0.64
CA ASN A 50 -5.44 -25.56 -0.17
C ASN A 50 -4.92 -26.72 0.68
N LYS A 51 -4.27 -26.43 1.81
CA LYS A 51 -3.83 -27.46 2.76
C LYS A 51 -5.00 -28.25 3.33
N ARG A 52 -6.14 -27.60 3.62
CA ARG A 52 -7.36 -28.27 4.09
C ARG A 52 -8.00 -29.16 3.02
N LEU A 53 -7.99 -28.74 1.76
CA LEU A 53 -8.62 -29.47 0.65
C LEU A 53 -7.76 -30.62 0.11
N TYR A 54 -6.45 -30.40 0.00
CA TYR A 54 -5.53 -31.29 -0.73
C TYR A 54 -4.43 -31.91 0.15
N GLY A 55 -4.34 -31.52 1.43
CA GLY A 55 -3.38 -32.08 2.38
C GLY A 55 -1.93 -31.89 1.90
N ARG A 56 -1.19 -33.01 1.79
CA ARG A 56 0.22 -33.00 1.37
C ARG A 56 0.45 -32.65 -0.11
N ALA A 57 -0.59 -32.76 -0.94
CA ALA A 57 -0.52 -32.40 -2.36
C ALA A 57 -0.90 -30.92 -2.61
N ALA A 58 -1.15 -30.14 -1.56
CA ALA A 58 -1.55 -28.75 -1.69
C ALA A 58 -0.46 -27.92 -2.40
N PRO A 59 -0.83 -27.13 -3.41
CA PRO A 59 0.08 -26.16 -3.99
C PRO A 59 0.45 -25.10 -2.95
N SER A 60 1.73 -24.74 -2.89
CA SER A 60 2.24 -23.73 -1.96
C SER A 60 2.22 -22.35 -2.60
N ASN A 61 1.80 -21.35 -1.82
CA ASN A 61 1.83 -19.94 -2.23
C ASN A 61 3.08 -19.20 -1.70
N ALA A 62 4.07 -19.90 -1.13
CA ALA A 62 5.23 -19.27 -0.48
C ALA A 62 5.98 -18.29 -1.39
N GLY A 63 6.16 -18.64 -2.67
CA GLY A 63 6.77 -17.74 -3.66
C GLY A 63 5.94 -16.47 -3.87
N ALA A 64 4.65 -16.61 -4.13
CA ALA A 64 3.73 -15.49 -4.32
C ALA A 64 3.61 -14.59 -3.08
N ILE A 65 3.67 -15.17 -1.87
CA ILE A 65 3.71 -14.43 -0.61
C ILE A 65 5.00 -13.60 -0.51
N GLY A 66 6.14 -14.20 -0.87
CA GLY A 66 7.43 -13.52 -0.93
C GLY A 66 7.43 -12.35 -1.92
N ASP A 67 6.93 -12.57 -3.13
CA ASP A 67 6.83 -11.53 -4.16
C ASP A 67 5.92 -10.39 -3.71
N CYS A 68 4.74 -10.71 -3.16
CA CYS A 68 3.82 -9.72 -2.61
C CYS A 68 4.46 -8.84 -1.52
N ALA A 69 5.20 -9.47 -0.59
CA ALA A 69 5.88 -8.74 0.47
C ALA A 69 7.03 -7.87 -0.07
N ASN A 70 7.76 -8.34 -1.09
CA ASN A 70 8.83 -7.58 -1.72
C ASN A 70 8.30 -6.36 -2.49
N ASP A 71 7.23 -6.53 -3.27
CA ASP A 71 6.55 -5.44 -3.97
C ASP A 71 6.01 -4.40 -2.98
N GLY A 72 5.39 -4.86 -1.89
CA GLY A 72 4.93 -4.00 -0.81
C GLY A 72 6.07 -3.18 -0.18
N ARG A 73 7.23 -3.80 0.09
CA ARG A 73 8.41 -3.10 0.62
C ARG A 73 8.94 -2.06 -0.34
N ALA A 74 8.99 -2.36 -1.64
CA ALA A 74 9.47 -1.43 -2.66
C ALA A 74 8.59 -0.17 -2.74
N ARG A 75 7.27 -0.35 -2.79
CA ARG A 75 6.29 0.74 -2.80
C ARG A 75 6.37 1.59 -1.54
N LEU A 76 6.37 0.94 -0.37
CA LEU A 76 6.48 1.61 0.92
C LEU A 76 7.78 2.43 1.03
N ARG A 77 8.90 1.88 0.56
CA ARG A 77 10.19 2.57 0.56
C ARG A 77 10.14 3.82 -0.30
N ALA A 78 9.63 3.72 -1.53
CA ALA A 78 9.51 4.87 -2.42
C ALA A 78 8.66 5.99 -1.78
N ALA A 79 7.56 5.63 -1.13
CA ALA A 79 6.68 6.60 -0.46
C ALA A 79 7.33 7.22 0.80
N TYR A 80 8.07 6.44 1.58
CA TYR A 80 8.84 6.94 2.72
C TYR A 80 9.93 7.91 2.26
N ASP A 81 10.70 7.55 1.24
CA ASP A 81 11.78 8.37 0.70
C ASP A 81 11.23 9.70 0.16
N ALA A 82 10.10 9.66 -0.56
CA ALA A 82 9.39 10.85 -1.03
C ALA A 82 8.88 11.73 0.12
N TYR A 83 8.32 11.13 1.17
CA TYR A 83 7.88 11.85 2.36
C TYR A 83 9.04 12.56 3.06
N VAL A 84 10.17 11.87 3.27
CA VAL A 84 11.36 12.48 3.91
C VAL A 84 11.96 13.60 3.06
N ALA A 85 11.96 13.44 1.73
CA ALA A 85 12.44 14.45 0.78
C ALA A 85 11.59 15.73 0.79
N SER A 86 10.33 15.66 1.22
CA SER A 86 9.46 16.84 1.35
C SER A 86 9.85 17.80 2.50
N ASN A 87 10.95 17.52 3.21
CA ASN A 87 11.43 18.28 4.36
C ASN A 87 10.42 18.45 5.52
N PRO A 88 9.79 17.37 6.01
CA PRO A 88 8.91 17.45 7.17
C PRO A 88 9.68 17.79 8.45
N GLY A 89 8.96 18.27 9.47
CA GLY A 89 9.50 18.56 10.80
C GLY A 89 10.13 17.34 11.49
N ALA A 90 10.90 17.57 12.56
CA ALA A 90 11.67 16.51 13.23
C ALA A 90 10.78 15.41 13.84
N GLU A 91 9.67 15.79 14.48
CA GLU A 91 8.69 14.85 15.06
C GLU A 91 8.07 13.99 13.95
N ALA A 92 7.61 14.63 12.89
CA ALA A 92 7.01 13.99 11.72
C ALA A 92 7.99 13.04 10.99
N LYS A 93 9.28 13.38 10.92
CA LYS A 93 10.33 12.45 10.43
C LYS A 93 10.53 11.24 11.35
N SER A 94 10.50 11.46 12.67
CA SER A 94 10.67 10.42 13.67
C SER A 94 9.52 9.41 13.62
N SER A 95 8.28 9.89 13.63
CA SER A 95 7.10 9.01 13.53
C SER A 95 6.99 8.32 12.17
N ALA A 96 7.35 8.98 11.07
CA ALA A 96 7.44 8.32 9.77
C ALA A 96 8.45 7.17 9.75
N LYS A 97 9.63 7.36 10.36
CA LYS A 97 10.63 6.30 10.50
C LYS A 97 10.10 5.12 11.31
N ASN A 98 9.40 5.38 12.42
CA ASN A 98 8.79 4.34 13.24
C ASN A 98 7.68 3.59 12.47
N LEU A 99 6.83 4.31 11.74
CA LEU A 99 5.79 3.73 10.90
C LEU A 99 6.37 2.87 9.77
N TYR A 100 7.43 3.34 9.13
CA TYR A 100 8.16 2.59 8.11
C TYR A 100 8.71 1.29 8.69
N ALA A 101 9.41 1.34 9.83
CA ALA A 101 9.97 0.17 10.49
C ALA A 101 8.88 -0.84 10.91
N ALA A 102 7.77 -0.36 11.49
CA ALA A 102 6.65 -1.22 11.88
C ALA A 102 5.99 -1.90 10.66
N SER A 103 5.90 -1.18 9.54
CA SER A 103 5.36 -1.70 8.28
C SER A 103 6.28 -2.78 7.68
N LEU A 104 7.61 -2.61 7.75
CA LEU A 104 8.56 -3.66 7.35
C LEU A 104 8.44 -4.90 8.23
N ALA A 105 8.32 -4.72 9.56
CA ALA A 105 8.12 -5.82 10.50
C ALA A 105 6.81 -6.57 10.24
N TYR A 106 5.74 -5.88 9.84
CA TYR A 106 4.50 -6.51 9.39
C TYR A 106 4.70 -7.31 8.09
N GLY A 107 5.45 -6.77 7.12
CA GLY A 107 5.85 -7.51 5.92
C GLY A 107 6.66 -8.78 6.24
N ASP A 108 7.57 -8.73 7.21
CA ASP A 108 8.29 -9.93 7.70
C ASP A 108 7.35 -10.93 8.38
N ALA A 109 6.38 -10.45 9.15
CA ALA A 109 5.38 -11.30 9.80
C ALA A 109 4.53 -12.05 8.76
N ILE A 110 4.16 -11.39 7.65
CA ILE A 110 3.45 -12.03 6.53
C ILE A 110 4.24 -13.20 5.95
N ILE A 111 5.55 -13.02 5.71
CA ILE A 111 6.40 -14.07 5.14
C ILE A 111 6.52 -15.28 6.09
N LYS A 112 6.52 -15.01 7.40
CA LYS A 112 6.68 -16.05 8.44
C LYS A 112 5.35 -16.68 8.88
N ALA A 113 4.22 -16.06 8.56
CA ALA A 113 2.91 -16.53 8.97
C ALA A 113 2.57 -17.86 8.31
N THR A 114 1.93 -18.74 9.07
CA THR A 114 1.45 -20.04 8.60
C THR A 114 -0.06 -20.02 8.35
N SER A 115 -0.74 -19.04 8.92
CA SER A 115 -2.17 -18.78 8.76
C SER A 115 -2.46 -17.29 8.81
N ARG A 116 -3.64 -16.88 8.33
CA ARG A 116 -4.08 -15.48 8.45
C ARG A 116 -4.28 -15.06 9.91
N ARG A 117 -4.65 -16.01 10.77
CA ARG A 117 -4.87 -15.76 12.21
C ARG A 117 -3.59 -15.31 12.93
N ASP A 118 -2.42 -15.74 12.45
CA ASP A 118 -1.11 -15.34 12.98
C ASP A 118 -0.88 -13.83 12.80
N LEU A 119 -1.47 -13.25 11.76
CA LEU A 119 -1.39 -11.81 11.48
C LEU A 119 -2.42 -11.03 12.30
N ASP A 120 -3.68 -11.46 12.29
CA ASP A 120 -4.79 -10.74 12.93
C ASP A 120 -4.57 -10.48 14.44
N ASN A 121 -3.89 -11.41 15.13
CA ASN A 121 -3.54 -11.30 16.55
C ASN A 121 -2.05 -11.00 16.78
N GLY A 122 -1.32 -10.64 15.73
CA GLY A 122 0.12 -10.49 15.74
C GLY A 122 0.57 -9.17 16.36
N ILE A 123 1.65 -9.23 17.13
CA ILE A 123 2.32 -8.04 17.70
C ILE A 123 2.70 -7.05 16.60
N ALA A 124 3.11 -7.53 15.42
CA ALA A 124 3.48 -6.67 14.30
C ALA A 124 2.30 -5.81 13.80
N GLN A 125 1.08 -6.34 13.76
CA GLN A 125 -0.11 -5.57 13.36
C GLN A 125 -0.50 -4.53 14.43
N ALA A 126 -0.36 -4.90 15.72
CA ALA A 126 -0.61 -3.98 16.82
C ALA A 126 0.39 -2.80 16.83
N GLU A 127 1.68 -3.08 16.69
CA GLU A 127 2.73 -2.06 16.61
C GLU A 127 2.58 -1.18 15.36
N LEU A 128 2.21 -1.77 14.21
CA LEU A 128 1.89 -1.02 13.01
C LEU A 128 0.72 -0.05 13.24
N SER A 129 -0.34 -0.52 13.88
CA SER A 129 -1.53 0.30 14.18
C SER A 129 -1.17 1.48 15.10
N LYS A 130 -0.36 1.22 16.14
CA LYS A 130 0.14 2.24 17.07
C LYS A 130 1.02 3.27 16.35
N ALA A 131 2.00 2.82 15.57
CA ALA A 131 2.89 3.70 14.83
C ALA A 131 2.13 4.57 13.82
N LYS A 132 1.07 4.01 13.21
CA LYS A 132 0.19 4.74 12.28
C LYS A 132 -0.55 5.88 12.98
N SER A 133 -1.11 5.63 14.16
CA SER A 133 -1.80 6.67 14.94
C SER A 133 -0.86 7.81 15.32
N ILE A 134 0.37 7.50 15.75
CA ILE A 134 1.37 8.53 16.09
C ILE A 134 1.72 9.37 14.86
N PHE A 135 1.97 8.72 13.72
CA PHE A 135 2.27 9.43 12.48
C PHE A 135 1.14 10.36 12.04
N ILE A 136 -0.12 9.94 12.12
CA ILE A 136 -1.27 10.77 11.77
C ILE A 136 -1.28 12.07 12.58
N ILE A 137 -1.06 11.97 13.90
CA ILE A 137 -1.00 13.12 14.80
C ILE A 137 0.17 14.04 14.42
N ASP A 138 1.39 13.50 14.31
CA ASP A 138 2.61 14.29 14.06
C ASP A 138 2.65 14.92 12.66
N SER A 139 1.95 14.32 11.69
CA SER A 139 1.88 14.81 10.31
C SER A 139 0.67 15.70 10.04
N GLY A 140 -0.20 15.92 11.03
CA GLY A 140 -1.38 16.79 10.93
C GLY A 140 -2.44 16.25 9.95
N LEU A 141 -2.60 14.93 9.88
CA LEU A 141 -3.56 14.24 9.01
C LEU A 141 -4.91 13.98 9.67
#